data_AF-A0A4S4LJF4-F1
#
_entry.id   AF-A0A4S4LJF4-F1
#
_cell.length_a   1.000
_cell.length_b   1.000
_cell.length_c   1.000
_cell.angle_alpha   90.00
_cell.angle_beta   90.00
_cell.angle_gamma   90.00
#
_symmetry.space_group_name_H-M   'P 1'
#
loop_
_entity.id
_entity.type
_entity.pdbx_description
1 polymer ?
#
loop_
_entity_poly.entity_id
_entity_poly.type
_entity_poly.pdbx_seq_one_letter_code
_entity_poly.pdbx_strand_id
1 'polypeptide(L)'
;MQNHTGRGLPIPLAKRVLRHMLMGLAHAHKRGVVHTAQFVNQPVTNYITPLDLRAPESILQGPWDEKVDIWIFGCLIFEFLTSATLFTLKSDECRPEEFVLYQMMVFTGERFSADQLRESDIEVALSFFDPSTTFLRKLPKLYRQHIKDFVKTYGTTTEQERQGAAALIERCLRLNSRDRPSAEDLLDDPWLNSQATKRSDLANDQYFHGDRQENMHTQRRSRANGWITSPS
;
A
#
# COMPACT_ATOMS: atom_id res chain seq x y z
N MET A 1 16.66 -15.54 -14.53
CA MET A 1 15.84 -14.65 -13.70
C MET A 1 14.40 -15.11 -13.85
N GLN A 2 13.84 -15.79 -12.83
CA GLN A 2 12.49 -16.34 -12.90
C GLN A 2 11.47 -15.22 -12.64
N ASN A 3 10.79 -14.77 -13.69
CA ASN A 3 9.64 -13.87 -13.60
C ASN A 3 8.49 -14.61 -12.91
N HIS A 4 8.38 -14.46 -11.60
CA HIS A 4 7.14 -14.76 -10.91
C HIS A 4 6.20 -13.59 -11.20
N THR A 5 5.35 -13.73 -12.22
CA THR A 5 4.20 -12.85 -12.40
C THR A 5 3.23 -13.12 -11.25
N GLY A 6 3.47 -12.50 -10.10
CA GLY A 6 2.51 -12.44 -9.01
C GLY A 6 1.25 -11.78 -9.56
N ARG A 7 0.23 -12.57 -9.85
CA ARG A 7 -1.07 -12.03 -10.21
C ARG A 7 -1.68 -11.47 -8.93
N GLY A 8 -2.11 -10.21 -8.95
CA GLY A 8 -2.89 -9.63 -7.86
C GLY A 8 -4.11 -10.48 -7.51
N LEU A 9 -4.67 -10.22 -6.33
CA LEU A 9 -5.83 -10.92 -5.82
C LEU A 9 -7.02 -10.80 -6.80
N PRO A 10 -7.84 -11.86 -6.96
CA PRO A 10 -9.10 -11.74 -7.67
C PRO A 10 -9.95 -10.62 -7.08
N ILE A 11 -10.54 -9.75 -7.93
CA ILE A 11 -11.32 -8.59 -7.49
C ILE A 11 -12.36 -8.92 -6.40
N PRO A 12 -13.15 -10.01 -6.50
CA PRO A 12 -14.12 -10.33 -5.45
C PRO A 12 -13.46 -10.62 -4.10
N LEU A 13 -12.28 -11.25 -4.09
CA LEU A 13 -11.52 -11.52 -2.88
C LEU A 13 -10.89 -10.23 -2.33
N ALA A 14 -10.28 -9.41 -3.20
CA ALA A 14 -9.72 -8.12 -2.83
C ALA A 14 -10.77 -7.23 -2.15
N LYS A 15 -11.96 -7.05 -2.77
CA LYS A 15 -13.06 -6.26 -2.18
C LYS A 15 -13.49 -6.78 -0.81
N ARG A 16 -13.58 -8.11 -0.61
CA ARG A 16 -13.92 -8.71 0.68
C ARG A 16 -12.88 -8.41 1.76
N VAL A 17 -11.60 -8.58 1.44
CA VAL A 17 -10.49 -8.29 2.38
C VAL A 17 -10.48 -6.80 2.73
N LEU A 18 -10.53 -5.93 1.72
CA LEU A 18 -10.54 -4.48 1.89
C LEU A 18 -11.72 -4.00 2.75
N ARG A 19 -12.92 -4.56 2.55
CA ARG A 19 -14.09 -4.24 3.37
C ARG A 19 -13.89 -4.62 4.84
N HIS A 20 -13.36 -5.81 5.12
CA HIS A 20 -13.08 -6.21 6.51
C HIS A 20 -12.00 -5.35 7.15
N MET A 21 -10.97 -4.94 6.39
CA MET A 21 -9.97 -3.99 6.87
C MET A 21 -10.61 -2.66 7.26
N LEU A 22 -11.46 -2.08 6.41
CA LEU A 22 -12.18 -0.85 6.74
C LEU A 22 -13.08 -0.98 7.96
N MET A 23 -13.78 -2.10 8.13
CA MET A 23 -14.60 -2.36 9.32
C MET A 23 -13.74 -2.37 10.59
N GLY A 24 -12.56 -3.00 10.53
CA GLY A 24 -11.60 -3.02 11.63
C GLY A 24 -11.04 -1.63 11.94
N LEU A 25 -10.62 -0.89 10.91
CA LEU A 25 -10.12 0.47 11.04
C LEU A 25 -11.18 1.41 11.62
N ALA A 26 -12.40 1.41 11.08
CA ALA A 26 -13.50 2.23 11.60
C ALA A 26 -13.80 1.94 13.08
N HIS A 27 -13.72 0.68 13.49
CA HIS A 27 -13.91 0.30 14.89
C HIS A 27 -12.76 0.77 15.81
N ALA A 28 -11.52 0.70 15.34
CA ALA A 28 -10.33 1.15 16.05
C ALA A 28 -10.27 2.69 16.16
N HIS A 29 -10.56 3.39 15.06
CA HIS A 29 -10.58 4.85 14.97
C HIS A 29 -11.63 5.45 15.91
N LYS A 30 -12.82 4.82 16.02
CA LYS A 30 -13.85 5.19 17.03
C LYS A 30 -13.37 5.09 18.48
N ARG A 31 -12.29 4.36 18.74
CA ARG A 31 -11.64 4.23 20.06
C ARG A 31 -10.35 5.05 20.17
N GLY A 32 -10.04 5.86 19.17
CA GLY A 32 -8.82 6.67 19.13
C GLY A 32 -7.54 5.84 18.95
N VAL A 33 -7.63 4.66 18.32
CA VAL A 33 -6.50 3.76 18.06
C VAL A 33 -6.21 3.71 16.57
N VAL A 34 -4.95 3.91 16.17
CA VAL A 34 -4.47 3.70 14.79
C VAL A 34 -3.87 2.31 14.61
N HIS A 35 -3.77 1.81 13.37
CA HIS A 35 -3.37 0.43 13.06
C HIS A 35 -2.00 0.03 13.63
N THR A 36 -1.12 1.00 13.89
CA THR A 36 0.17 0.78 14.55
C THR A 36 0.04 0.48 16.05
N ALA A 37 -1.20 0.24 16.53
CA ALA A 37 -1.58 0.04 17.92
C ALA A 37 -1.21 1.23 18.83
N GLN A 38 -1.16 2.43 18.27
CA GLN A 38 -0.92 3.66 19.01
C GLN A 38 -2.23 4.40 19.27
N PHE A 39 -2.33 5.04 20.42
CA PHE A 39 -3.42 5.96 20.70
C PHE A 39 -3.12 7.30 20.03
N VAL A 40 -4.09 7.87 19.30
CA VAL A 40 -3.94 9.18 18.64
C VAL A 40 -3.56 10.27 19.64
N ASN A 41 -4.13 10.21 20.84
CA ASN A 41 -3.87 11.18 21.90
C ASN A 41 -2.56 10.93 22.68
N GLN A 42 -1.87 9.81 22.45
CA GLN A 42 -0.63 9.41 23.13
C GLN A 42 0.29 8.61 22.18
N PRO A 43 0.87 9.26 21.15
CA PRO A 43 1.76 8.58 20.23
C PRO A 43 3.08 8.19 20.91
N VAL A 44 3.56 6.97 20.64
CA VAL A 44 4.80 6.41 21.20
C VAL A 44 5.98 6.58 20.24
N THR A 45 5.75 6.50 18.92
CA THR A 45 6.79 6.72 17.89
C THR A 45 6.21 6.99 16.50
N ASN A 46 6.97 7.72 15.69
CA ASN A 46 6.62 8.05 14.30
C ASN A 46 7.06 6.96 13.28
N TYR A 47 7.72 5.86 13.72
CA TYR A 47 8.45 4.94 12.84
C TYR A 47 7.96 3.48 12.84
N ILE A 48 6.66 3.22 12.97
CA ILE A 48 6.14 1.82 12.99
C ILE A 48 5.86 1.27 11.57
N THR A 49 5.63 2.15 10.60
CA THR A 49 5.29 1.77 9.22
C THR A 49 6.53 1.83 8.29
N PRO A 50 6.73 0.83 7.41
CA PRO A 50 7.71 0.88 6.33
C PRO A 50 7.62 2.17 5.50
N LEU A 51 8.75 2.70 5.03
CA LEU A 51 8.81 4.02 4.38
C LEU A 51 7.95 4.09 3.10
N ASP A 52 7.86 3.01 2.34
CA ASP A 52 7.07 2.86 1.11
C ASP A 52 5.56 2.79 1.35
N LEU A 53 5.12 2.65 2.60
CA LEU A 53 3.72 2.72 3.00
C LEU A 53 3.41 3.96 3.86
N ARG A 54 4.43 4.69 4.29
CA ARG A 54 4.28 5.80 5.24
C ARG A 54 3.54 6.98 4.60
N ALA A 55 2.59 7.54 5.34
CA ALA A 55 1.87 8.74 4.93
C ALA A 55 2.83 9.96 4.86
N PRO A 56 2.56 10.95 4.00
CA PRO A 56 3.45 12.09 3.81
C PRO A 56 3.70 12.88 5.11
N GLU A 57 2.67 13.09 5.93
CA GLU A 57 2.79 13.77 7.22
C GLU A 57 3.72 13.02 8.19
N SER A 58 3.76 11.69 8.13
CA SER A 58 4.68 10.88 8.94
C SER A 58 6.12 10.91 8.40
N ILE A 59 6.33 11.07 7.09
CA ILE A 59 7.68 11.30 6.52
C ILE A 59 8.19 12.68 6.91
N LEU A 60 7.32 13.69 6.85
CA LEU A 60 7.62 15.08 7.19
C LEU A 60 7.59 15.38 8.70
N GLN A 61 7.28 14.36 9.51
CA GLN A 61 7.19 14.46 10.98
C GLN A 61 6.22 15.57 11.44
N GLY A 62 5.16 15.80 10.68
CA GLY A 62 4.05 16.67 11.08
C GLY A 62 3.03 15.95 11.97
N PRO A 63 2.01 16.69 12.44
CA PRO A 63 0.87 16.13 13.13
C PRO A 63 0.20 15.04 12.28
N TRP A 64 -0.18 13.95 12.94
CA TRP A 64 -0.88 12.85 12.31
C TRP A 64 -2.03 12.37 13.19
N ASP A 65 -3.02 11.77 12.55
CA ASP A 65 -4.23 11.22 13.14
C ASP A 65 -4.55 9.86 12.50
N GLU A 66 -5.79 9.38 12.61
CA GLU A 66 -6.21 8.12 12.01
C GLU A 66 -6.13 8.08 10.47
N LYS A 67 -5.97 9.23 9.80
CA LYS A 67 -5.87 9.31 8.34
C LYS A 67 -4.57 8.75 7.79
N VAL A 68 -3.56 8.48 8.62
CA VAL A 68 -2.38 7.69 8.21
C VAL A 68 -2.79 6.27 7.79
N ASP A 69 -3.79 5.69 8.45
CA ASP A 69 -4.30 4.35 8.11
C ASP A 69 -5.02 4.37 6.77
N ILE A 70 -5.68 5.48 6.44
CA ILE A 70 -6.39 5.66 5.16
C ILE A 70 -5.39 5.75 4.00
N TRP A 71 -4.26 6.44 4.19
CA TRP A 71 -3.18 6.44 3.21
C TRP A 71 -2.64 5.03 2.96
N ILE A 72 -2.33 4.31 4.03
CA ILE A 72 -1.81 2.93 3.97
C ILE A 72 -2.83 2.02 3.30
N PHE A 73 -4.11 2.18 3.62
CA PHE A 73 -5.20 1.45 2.96
C PHE A 73 -5.20 1.69 1.44
N GLY A 74 -5.02 2.94 1.00
CA GLY A 74 -4.84 3.28 -0.42
C GLY A 74 -3.68 2.54 -1.09
N CYS A 75 -2.51 2.51 -0.43
CA CYS A 75 -1.35 1.74 -0.89
C CYS A 75 -1.64 0.24 -0.98
N LEU A 76 -2.35 -0.33 0.00
CA LEU A 76 -2.68 -1.75 0.05
C LEU A 76 -3.73 -2.16 -1.00
N ILE A 77 -4.67 -1.28 -1.36
CA ILE A 77 -5.56 -1.54 -2.49
C ILE A 77 -4.72 -1.73 -3.76
N PHE A 78 -3.78 -0.82 -4.01
CA PHE A 78 -2.87 -0.95 -5.15
C PHE A 78 -2.09 -2.27 -5.06
N GLU A 79 -1.46 -2.56 -3.93
CA GLU A 79 -0.64 -3.77 -3.78
C GLU A 79 -1.46 -5.06 -3.93
N PHE A 80 -2.68 -5.14 -3.41
CA PHE A 80 -3.52 -6.31 -3.58
C PHE A 80 -3.93 -6.53 -5.03
N LEU A 81 -4.25 -5.47 -5.76
CA LEU A 81 -4.64 -5.57 -7.16
C LEU A 81 -3.45 -5.84 -8.06
N THR A 82 -2.26 -5.39 -7.64
CA THR A 82 -1.08 -5.38 -8.49
C THR A 82 -0.01 -6.43 -8.12
N SER A 83 0.05 -6.89 -6.88
CA SER A 83 1.24 -7.56 -6.32
C SER A 83 2.52 -6.72 -6.46
N ALA A 84 2.39 -5.40 -6.56
CA ALA A 84 3.50 -4.46 -6.63
C ALA A 84 3.33 -3.35 -5.58
N THR A 85 4.45 -2.92 -5.01
CA THR A 85 4.47 -1.75 -4.12
C THR A 85 4.17 -0.48 -4.92
N LEU A 86 3.30 0.39 -4.40
CA LEU A 86 2.95 1.65 -5.07
C LEU A 86 4.15 2.60 -5.16
N PHE A 87 4.86 2.78 -4.05
CA PHE A 87 6.06 3.61 -3.97
C PHE A 87 7.30 2.74 -3.86
N THR A 88 8.40 3.17 -4.50
CA THR A 88 9.67 2.43 -4.45
C THR A 88 10.76 3.24 -3.77
N LEU A 89 11.64 2.55 -3.05
CA LEU A 89 12.71 3.20 -2.27
C LEU A 89 14.03 3.38 -3.03
N LYS A 90 14.14 2.80 -4.23
CA LYS A 90 15.40 2.76 -4.99
C LYS A 90 15.54 3.97 -5.89
N SER A 91 16.48 4.86 -5.55
CA SER A 91 16.98 5.94 -6.40
C SER A 91 18.47 6.11 -6.15
N ASP A 92 19.25 6.29 -7.22
CA ASP A 92 20.68 6.62 -7.12
C ASP A 92 20.91 8.13 -7.02
N GLU A 93 19.86 8.95 -7.16
CA GLU A 93 19.94 10.42 -7.28
C GLU A 93 19.64 11.16 -5.96
N CYS A 94 18.88 10.54 -5.06
CA CYS A 94 18.35 11.18 -3.86
C CYS A 94 18.11 10.18 -2.72
N ARG A 95 17.77 10.71 -1.54
CA ARG A 95 17.43 9.88 -0.37
C ARG A 95 16.09 9.18 -0.60
N PRO A 96 15.86 7.99 -0.03
CA PRO A 96 14.61 7.25 -0.18
C PRO A 96 13.36 8.08 0.14
N GLU A 97 13.39 8.88 1.20
CA GLU A 97 12.27 9.74 1.63
C GLU A 97 11.94 10.81 0.58
N GLU A 98 12.97 11.47 0.05
CA GLU A 98 12.82 12.48 -0.99
C GLU A 98 12.25 11.87 -2.27
N PHE A 99 12.70 10.66 -2.61
CA PHE A 99 12.17 9.95 -3.77
C PHE A 99 10.71 9.53 -3.60
N VAL A 100 10.33 9.08 -2.40
CA VAL A 100 8.95 8.72 -2.09
C VAL A 100 8.06 9.97 -2.12
N LEU A 101 8.47 11.09 -1.53
CA LEU A 101 7.72 12.36 -1.59
C LEU A 101 7.52 12.84 -3.03
N TYR A 102 8.55 12.72 -3.87
CA TYR A 102 8.43 13.05 -5.29
C TYR A 102 7.45 12.12 -6.02
N GLN A 103 7.56 10.81 -5.78
CA GLN A 103 6.59 9.84 -6.31
C GLN A 103 5.17 10.20 -5.87
N MET A 104 4.94 10.52 -4.60
CA MET A 104 3.61 10.90 -4.09
C MET A 104 3.03 12.08 -4.86
N MET A 105 3.81 13.15 -5.09
CA MET A 105 3.36 14.30 -5.89
C MET A 105 3.02 13.92 -7.34
N VAL A 106 3.83 13.08 -7.97
CA VAL A 106 3.59 12.65 -9.35
C VAL A 106 2.38 11.72 -9.45
N PHE A 107 2.25 10.74 -8.55
CA PHE A 107 1.15 9.78 -8.57
C PHE A 107 -0.22 10.45 -8.31
N THR A 108 -0.27 11.39 -7.37
CA THR A 108 -1.49 12.12 -7.00
C THR A 108 -1.78 13.31 -7.92
N GLY A 109 -0.75 13.88 -8.57
CA GLY A 109 -0.85 15.15 -9.29
C GLY A 109 -0.96 16.36 -8.36
N GLU A 110 -0.75 16.17 -7.05
CA GLU A 110 -0.83 17.23 -6.04
C GLU A 110 0.54 17.83 -5.72
N ARG A 111 0.51 18.97 -5.03
CA ARG A 111 1.69 19.60 -4.43
C ARG A 111 1.47 19.78 -2.94
N PHE A 112 2.55 19.70 -2.18
CA PHE A 112 2.53 20.12 -0.78
C PHE A 112 2.29 21.62 -0.71
N SER A 113 1.24 22.01 0.02
CA SER A 113 0.96 23.42 0.30
C SER A 113 1.93 23.98 1.32
N ALA A 114 2.10 25.31 1.32
CA ALA A 114 2.90 25.99 2.33
C ALA A 114 2.39 25.71 3.76
N ASP A 115 1.08 25.55 3.94
CA ASP A 115 0.46 25.26 5.24
C ASP A 115 0.88 23.88 5.75
N GLN A 116 0.80 22.86 4.90
CA GLN A 116 1.26 21.51 5.25
C GLN A 116 2.74 21.48 5.63
N LEU A 117 3.58 22.20 4.88
CA LEU A 117 5.01 22.27 5.19
C LEU A 117 5.29 23.04 6.48
N ARG A 118 4.49 24.06 6.81
CA ARG A 118 4.59 24.81 8.07
C ARG A 118 4.13 24.01 9.29
N GLU A 119 3.16 23.12 9.12
CA GLU A 119 2.71 22.22 10.18
C GLU A 119 3.69 21.04 10.42
N SER A 120 4.58 20.77 9.47
CA SER A 120 5.59 19.71 9.56
C SER A 120 6.77 20.09 10.47
N ASP A 121 7.64 19.13 10.79
CA ASP A 121 8.93 19.46 11.41
C ASP A 121 9.74 20.34 10.45
N ILE A 122 10.14 21.52 10.92
CA ILE A 122 10.72 22.56 10.08
C ILE A 122 12.06 22.13 9.47
N GLU A 123 12.91 21.45 10.24
CA GLU A 123 14.23 21.02 9.77
C GLU A 123 14.09 19.91 8.73
N VAL A 124 13.17 18.96 8.98
CA VAL A 124 12.85 17.88 8.04
C VAL A 124 12.28 18.45 6.74
N ALA A 125 11.27 19.32 6.83
CA ALA A 125 10.62 19.93 5.67
C ALA A 125 11.62 20.73 4.83
N LEU A 126 12.45 21.58 5.47
CA LEU A 126 13.47 22.37 4.78
C LEU A 126 14.57 21.51 4.14
N SER A 127 14.79 20.28 4.63
CA SER A 127 15.74 19.35 4.04
C SER A 127 15.27 18.77 2.69
N PHE A 128 13.97 18.79 2.42
CA PHE A 128 13.37 18.26 1.18
C PHE A 128 12.82 19.35 0.28
N PHE A 129 12.26 20.42 0.84
CA PHE A 129 11.54 21.47 0.12
C PHE A 129 12.27 22.81 0.18
N ASP A 130 12.18 23.55 -0.92
CA ASP A 130 12.51 24.96 -0.94
C ASP A 130 11.36 25.76 -0.28
N PRO A 131 11.63 26.55 0.77
CA PRO A 131 10.58 27.23 1.53
C PRO A 131 9.90 28.37 0.76
N SER A 132 10.54 28.89 -0.29
CA SER A 132 9.97 29.99 -1.08
C SER A 132 9.04 29.51 -2.19
N THR A 133 9.32 28.32 -2.74
CA THR A 133 8.59 27.77 -3.89
C THR A 133 7.73 26.55 -3.56
N THR A 134 7.91 25.97 -2.36
CA THR A 134 7.35 24.68 -1.94
C THR A 134 7.68 23.51 -2.89
N PHE A 135 8.71 23.67 -3.73
CA PHE A 135 9.20 22.62 -4.61
C PHE A 135 10.20 21.72 -3.91
N LEU A 136 10.20 20.44 -4.27
CA LEU A 136 11.27 19.55 -3.85
C LEU A 136 12.61 20.03 -4.42
N ARG A 137 13.64 19.97 -3.58
CA ARG A 137 15.00 20.39 -3.94
C ARG A 137 15.61 19.45 -5.00
N LYS A 138 15.22 18.18 -5.01
CA LYS A 138 15.55 17.23 -6.08
C LYS A 138 14.32 16.70 -6.80
N LEU A 139 14.43 16.63 -8.12
CA LEU A 139 13.42 16.06 -9.03
C LEU A 139 14.06 14.88 -9.79
N PRO A 140 14.25 13.73 -9.13
CA PRO A 140 14.91 12.57 -9.73
C PRO A 140 14.11 12.02 -10.92
N LYS A 141 14.75 11.23 -11.78
CA LYS A 141 14.02 10.62 -12.90
C LYS A 141 13.02 9.58 -12.40
N LEU A 142 11.78 9.70 -12.86
CA LEU A 142 10.75 8.68 -12.65
C LEU A 142 10.56 7.86 -13.92
N TYR A 143 10.79 6.56 -13.78
CA TYR A 143 10.55 5.58 -14.84
C TYR A 143 9.13 4.98 -14.77
N ARG A 144 8.31 5.38 -13.78
CA ARG A 144 6.94 4.88 -13.54
C ARG A 144 5.90 6.01 -13.71
N GLN A 145 4.78 5.70 -14.37
CA GLN A 145 3.71 6.66 -14.74
C GLN A 145 2.56 6.72 -13.72
N HIS A 146 1.57 7.59 -13.93
CA HIS A 146 0.48 7.88 -12.99
C HIS A 146 -0.34 6.64 -12.57
N ILE A 147 -1.06 6.73 -11.45
CA ILE A 147 -1.95 5.66 -10.91
C ILE A 147 -2.86 5.11 -12.01
N LYS A 148 -3.41 5.99 -12.85
CA LYS A 148 -4.33 5.65 -13.95
C LYS A 148 -3.72 4.72 -15.01
N ASP A 149 -2.41 4.75 -15.20
CA ASP A 149 -1.72 3.93 -16.20
C ASP A 149 -1.40 2.53 -15.65
N PHE A 150 -1.17 2.43 -14.35
CA PHE A 150 -0.95 1.15 -13.68
C PHE A 150 -2.19 0.27 -13.67
N VAL A 151 -3.35 0.86 -13.39
CA VAL A 151 -4.59 0.10 -13.31
C VAL A 151 -4.94 -0.54 -14.67
N LYS A 152 -4.63 0.13 -15.80
CA LYS A 152 -4.83 -0.42 -17.17
C LYS A 152 -4.03 -1.69 -17.44
N THR A 153 -2.94 -1.91 -16.71
CA THR A 153 -1.99 -2.99 -16.98
C THR A 153 -2.30 -4.25 -16.15
N TYR A 154 -3.30 -4.20 -15.27
CA TYR A 154 -3.64 -5.33 -14.38
C TYR A 154 -4.77 -6.24 -14.86
N GLY A 155 -4.38 -7.48 -15.13
CA GLY A 155 -5.24 -8.65 -15.23
C GLY A 155 -6.31 -8.61 -16.34
N THR A 156 -7.12 -9.67 -16.38
CA THR A 156 -8.36 -9.71 -17.18
C THR A 156 -9.50 -9.15 -16.33
N THR A 157 -9.52 -7.84 -16.09
CA THR A 157 -10.62 -7.19 -15.37
C THR A 157 -11.33 -6.17 -16.24
N THR A 158 -12.55 -5.77 -15.88
CA THR A 158 -13.33 -4.81 -16.67
C THR A 158 -12.82 -3.39 -16.48
N GLU A 159 -13.05 -2.52 -17.46
CA GLU A 159 -12.70 -1.09 -17.33
C GLU A 159 -13.41 -0.42 -16.15
N GLN A 160 -14.63 -0.87 -15.83
CA GLN A 160 -15.39 -0.36 -14.71
C GLN A 160 -14.77 -0.72 -13.36
N GLU A 161 -14.27 -1.95 -13.21
CA GLU A 161 -13.55 -2.37 -11.99
C GLU A 161 -12.24 -1.58 -11.82
N ARG A 162 -11.53 -1.36 -12.93
CA ARG A 162 -10.33 -0.52 -12.96
C ARG A 162 -10.61 0.91 -12.51
N GLN A 163 -11.59 1.57 -13.13
CA GLN A 163 -11.92 2.95 -12.82
C GLN A 163 -12.42 3.11 -11.38
N GLY A 164 -13.23 2.16 -10.89
CA GLY A 164 -13.70 2.18 -9.51
C GLY A 164 -12.57 2.02 -8.49
N ALA A 165 -11.65 1.07 -8.72
CA ALA A 165 -10.48 0.90 -7.87
C ALA A 165 -9.57 2.13 -7.88
N ALA A 166 -9.30 2.70 -9.06
CA ALA A 166 -8.50 3.91 -9.21
C ALA A 166 -9.12 5.09 -8.44
N ALA A 167 -10.44 5.29 -8.58
CA ALA A 167 -11.15 6.35 -7.86
C ALA A 167 -11.09 6.17 -6.34
N LEU A 168 -11.21 4.94 -5.83
CA LEU A 168 -11.05 4.67 -4.40
C LEU A 168 -9.62 4.96 -3.92
N ILE A 169 -8.60 4.52 -4.66
CA ILE A 169 -7.19 4.80 -4.35
C ILE A 169 -6.93 6.31 -4.34
N GLU A 170 -7.41 7.06 -5.33
CA GLU A 170 -7.25 8.52 -5.44
C GLU A 170 -7.86 9.26 -4.24
N ARG A 171 -9.01 8.80 -3.72
CA ARG A 171 -9.60 9.38 -2.49
C ARG A 171 -8.79 9.07 -1.23
N CYS A 172 -8.12 7.92 -1.18
CA CYS A 172 -7.27 7.55 -0.05
C CYS A 172 -5.93 8.30 -0.08
N LEU A 173 -5.36 8.52 -1.27
CA LEU A 173 -4.03 9.08 -1.47
C LEU A 173 -4.07 10.60 -1.69
N ARG A 174 -4.56 11.33 -0.70
CA ARG A 174 -4.47 12.81 -0.66
C ARG A 174 -3.23 13.23 0.12
N LEU A 175 -2.45 14.19 -0.38
CA LEU A 175 -1.26 14.67 0.33
C LEU A 175 -1.65 15.34 1.64
N ASN A 176 -2.75 16.11 1.64
CA ASN A 176 -3.33 16.66 2.86
C ASN A 176 -4.21 15.60 3.53
N SER A 177 -3.87 15.20 4.75
CA SER A 177 -4.63 14.21 5.52
C SER A 177 -6.09 14.63 5.75
N ARG A 178 -6.34 15.94 5.85
CA ARG A 178 -7.69 16.51 6.04
C ARG A 178 -8.62 16.25 4.86
N ASP A 179 -8.07 16.06 3.65
CA ASP A 179 -8.85 15.76 2.44
C ASP A 179 -9.17 14.27 2.32
N ARG A 180 -8.59 13.40 3.16
CA ARG A 180 -8.87 11.96 3.14
C ARG A 180 -10.21 11.67 3.82
N PRO A 181 -11.04 10.76 3.29
CA PRO A 181 -12.24 10.30 3.98
C PRO A 181 -11.90 9.52 5.27
N SER A 182 -12.86 9.34 6.17
CA SER A 182 -12.70 8.39 7.28
C SER A 182 -12.85 6.94 6.79
N ALA A 183 -12.43 5.97 7.61
CA ALA A 183 -12.65 4.55 7.31
C ALA A 183 -14.15 4.21 7.23
N GLU A 184 -14.99 4.91 8.01
CA GLU A 184 -16.45 4.75 7.98
C GLU A 184 -17.02 5.25 6.65
N ASP A 185 -16.61 6.43 6.18
CA ASP A 185 -17.06 6.95 4.87
C ASP A 185 -16.67 6.04 3.71
N LEU A 186 -15.52 5.34 3.81
CA LEU A 186 -15.05 4.42 2.78
C LEU A 186 -15.85 3.12 2.71
N LEU A 187 -16.57 2.72 3.77
CA LEU A 187 -17.42 1.52 3.74
C LEU A 187 -18.58 1.63 2.75
N ASP A 188 -18.98 2.87 2.45
CA ASP A 188 -20.05 3.19 1.51
C ASP A 188 -19.53 3.43 0.08
N ASP A 189 -18.25 3.18 -0.20
CA ASP A 189 -17.66 3.35 -1.53
C ASP A 189 -18.42 2.54 -2.61
N PRO A 190 -18.78 3.18 -3.75
CA PRO A 190 -19.53 2.52 -4.81
C PRO A 190 -18.83 1.30 -5.42
N TRP A 191 -17.49 1.30 -5.50
CA TRP A 191 -16.73 0.20 -6.08
C TRP A 191 -16.65 -0.98 -5.10
N LEU A 192 -16.46 -0.73 -3.80
CA LEU A 192 -16.51 -1.78 -2.78
C LEU A 192 -17.89 -2.45 -2.67
N ASN A 193 -18.95 -1.67 -2.86
CA ASN A 193 -20.33 -2.15 -2.75
C ASN A 193 -20.95 -2.63 -4.07
N SER A 194 -20.24 -2.50 -5.19
CA SER A 194 -20.74 -3.02 -6.46
C SER A 194 -20.70 -4.55 -6.47
N GLN A 195 -21.77 -5.16 -6.97
CA GLN A 195 -21.83 -6.61 -7.19
C GLN A 195 -20.79 -6.98 -8.24
N ALA A 196 -19.92 -7.94 -7.93
CA ALA A 196 -19.03 -8.52 -8.95
C ALA A 196 -19.90 -9.10 -10.08
N THR A 197 -19.66 -8.67 -11.32
CA THR A 197 -20.44 -9.08 -12.48
C THR A 197 -20.44 -10.61 -12.60
N LYS A 198 -21.62 -11.21 -12.40
CA LYS A 198 -22.04 -12.62 -12.53
C LYS A 198 -21.05 -13.73 -12.10
N ARG A 199 -21.58 -14.53 -11.17
CA ARG A 199 -21.22 -15.81 -10.56
C ARG A 199 -20.60 -16.96 -11.42
N SER A 200 -20.08 -16.74 -12.63
CA SER A 200 -19.44 -17.81 -13.44
C SER A 200 -18.00 -18.12 -13.03
N ASP A 201 -17.33 -17.21 -12.32
CA ASP A 201 -15.88 -17.32 -12.06
C ASP A 201 -15.54 -17.86 -10.67
N LEU A 202 -16.57 -18.09 -9.82
CA LEU A 202 -16.43 -18.64 -8.47
C LEU A 202 -16.25 -20.17 -8.43
N ALA A 203 -16.16 -20.84 -9.59
CA ALA A 203 -15.99 -22.29 -9.65
C ALA A 203 -14.53 -22.77 -9.52
N ASN A 204 -13.56 -21.87 -9.36
CA ASN A 204 -12.14 -22.23 -9.24
C ASN A 204 -11.51 -21.68 -7.96
N ASP A 205 -12.04 -22.09 -6.80
CA ASP A 205 -11.39 -21.95 -5.49
C ASP A 205 -10.21 -22.94 -5.37
N GLN A 206 -9.23 -22.84 -6.29
CA GLN A 206 -7.96 -23.55 -6.18
C GLN A 206 -6.96 -22.82 -5.27
N TYR A 207 -7.27 -21.60 -4.82
CA TYR A 207 -6.36 -20.77 -4.01
C TYR A 207 -6.12 -21.27 -2.58
N PHE A 208 -6.96 -22.16 -2.04
CA PHE A 208 -6.81 -22.69 -0.68
C PHE A 208 -6.25 -24.13 -0.60
N HIS A 209 -5.88 -24.74 -1.72
CA HIS A 209 -5.47 -26.17 -1.75
C HIS A 209 -4.09 -26.47 -2.36
N GLY A 210 -3.25 -25.47 -2.64
CA GLY A 210 -1.82 -25.69 -2.86
C GLY A 210 -1.05 -25.78 -1.54
N ASP A 211 -0.06 -26.67 -1.45
CA ASP A 211 0.97 -26.72 -0.39
C ASP A 211 0.67 -27.49 0.91
N ARG A 212 -0.01 -28.66 0.82
CA ARG A 212 0.10 -29.68 1.90
C ARG A 212 0.60 -31.06 1.49
N GLN A 213 0.86 -31.33 0.21
CA GLN A 213 1.30 -32.69 -0.21
C GLN A 213 2.76 -32.80 -0.70
N GLU A 214 3.45 -31.70 -1.03
CA GLU A 214 4.82 -31.81 -1.55
C GLU A 214 5.93 -31.91 -0.49
N ASN A 215 5.69 -31.56 0.78
CA ASN A 215 6.73 -31.60 1.81
C ASN A 215 6.88 -32.93 2.58
N MET A 216 6.04 -33.94 2.31
CA MET A 216 6.10 -35.22 3.04
C MET A 216 6.88 -36.32 2.30
N HIS A 217 7.12 -36.18 0.99
CA HIS A 217 7.89 -37.15 0.21
C HIS A 217 9.39 -36.86 0.13
N THR A 218 9.80 -35.61 0.32
CA THR A 218 11.22 -35.19 0.28
C THR A 218 11.94 -35.42 1.61
N GLN A 219 11.23 -35.48 2.74
CA GLN A 219 11.82 -35.78 4.06
C GLN A 219 12.01 -37.28 4.36
N ARG A 220 11.37 -38.18 3.60
CA ARG A 220 11.57 -39.64 3.74
C ARG A 220 12.76 -40.20 2.96
N ARG A 221 13.29 -39.48 1.96
CA ARG A 221 14.44 -39.92 1.16
C ARG A 221 15.80 -39.54 1.74
N SER A 222 15.88 -38.56 2.63
CA SER A 222 17.14 -38.11 3.23
C SER A 222 17.52 -38.78 4.56
N ARG A 223 16.72 -39.75 5.03
CA ARG A 223 16.99 -40.51 6.27
C ARG A 223 17.35 -41.99 6.06
N ALA A 224 17.53 -42.44 4.81
CA ALA A 224 17.76 -43.86 4.49
C ALA A 224 19.21 -44.25 4.12
N ASN A 225 20.15 -43.31 3.97
CA ASN A 225 21.52 -43.61 3.51
C ASN A 225 22.63 -43.20 4.49
N GLY A 226 22.42 -43.39 5.79
CA GLY A 226 23.50 -43.37 6.78
C GLY A 226 23.65 -44.76 7.36
N TRP A 227 24.89 -45.28 7.35
CA TRP A 227 25.46 -46.42 8.12
C TRP A 227 26.14 -47.52 7.25
N ILE A 228 27.46 -47.70 7.53
CA ILE A 228 28.30 -48.91 7.39
C ILE A 228 28.95 -49.07 5.98
N THR A 229 30.27 -49.15 5.75
CA THR A 229 31.47 -49.55 6.53
C THR A 229 32.76 -49.07 5.82
N SER A 230 33.82 -48.73 6.57
CA SER A 230 35.23 -49.00 6.19
C SER A 230 35.62 -50.40 6.73
N PRO A 231 36.81 -51.01 6.50
CA PRO A 231 37.96 -50.67 5.64
C PRO A 231 38.54 -51.90 4.85
N SER A 232 39.56 -51.65 4.02
CA SER A 232 40.85 -52.38 4.01
C SER A 232 41.83 -51.67 3.09
#